data_AF-A0A2E5X9R6-F1
#
_entry.id   AF-A0A2E5X9R6-F1
#
_cell.length_a   1.000
_cell.length_b   1.000
_cell.length_c   1.000
_cell.angle_alpha   90.00
_cell.angle_beta   90.00
_cell.angle_gamma   90.00
#
_symmetry.space_group_name_H-M   'P 1'
#
loop_
_entity.id
_entity.type
_entity.pdbx_description
1 polymer ?
#
loop_
_entity_poly.entity_id
_entity_poly.type
_entity_poly.pdbx_seq_one_letter_code
_entity_poly.pdbx_strand_id
1 'polypeptide(L)'
;MTNFKEFLDYCMDFYNPTSGLYPIDGLTRAEVALATLNYLDLVACTDIEWGDGDSLDRERVRDILIETRSHNQAFEDLIRREGLTA
;
A
#
# COMPACT_ATOMS: atom_id res chain seq x y z
N MET A 1 13.17 12.35 -3.69
CA MET A 1 13.25 11.06 -4.41
C MET A 1 12.34 11.14 -5.63
N THR A 2 12.92 11.25 -6.84
CA THR A 2 12.15 11.54 -8.07
C THR A 2 11.85 10.32 -8.93
N ASN A 3 12.28 9.12 -8.51
CA ASN A 3 12.12 7.89 -9.27
C ASN A 3 11.14 6.93 -8.58
N PHE A 4 10.07 6.56 -9.28
CA PHE A 4 9.04 5.63 -8.78
C PHE A 4 9.63 4.31 -8.31
N LYS A 5 10.58 3.73 -9.07
CA LYS A 5 11.23 2.46 -8.69
C LYS A 5 11.99 2.58 -7.37
N GLU A 6 12.74 3.67 -7.19
CA GLU A 6 13.52 3.92 -5.98
C GLU A 6 12.60 4.08 -4.77
N PHE A 7 11.46 4.74 -4.93
CA PHE A 7 10.47 4.87 -3.87
C PHE A 7 9.81 3.53 -3.51
N LEU A 8 9.52 2.69 -4.50
CA LEU A 8 9.05 1.33 -4.22
C LEU A 8 10.12 0.49 -3.51
N ASP A 9 11.40 0.60 -3.90
CA ASP A 9 12.50 -0.07 -3.21
C ASP A 9 12.59 0.39 -1.76
N TYR A 10 12.51 1.70 -1.53
CA TYR A 10 12.48 2.28 -0.19
C TYR A 10 11.29 1.77 0.65
N CYS A 11 10.09 1.67 0.08
CA CYS A 11 8.96 1.06 0.78
C CYS A 11 9.22 -0.42 1.11
N MET A 12 9.82 -1.17 0.19
CA MET A 12 10.13 -2.59 0.38
C MET A 12 11.22 -2.81 1.45
N ASP A 13 12.18 -1.91 1.60
CA ASP A 13 13.18 -1.98 2.70
C ASP A 13 12.52 -1.97 4.08
N PHE A 14 11.29 -1.43 4.19
CA PHE A 14 10.50 -1.45 5.42
C PHE A 14 9.53 -2.62 5.46
N TYR A 15 8.75 -2.83 4.40
CA TYR A 15 7.57 -3.71 4.50
C TYR A 15 7.71 -5.07 3.83
N ASN A 16 8.85 -5.35 3.19
CA ASN A 16 9.10 -6.66 2.56
C ASN A 16 8.85 -7.81 3.56
N PRO A 17 8.12 -8.88 3.19
CA PRO A 17 7.78 -9.95 4.11
C PRO A 17 8.97 -10.72 4.68
N THR A 18 10.11 -10.72 3.99
CA THR A 18 11.29 -11.51 4.31
C THR A 18 12.42 -10.68 4.91
N SER A 19 12.65 -9.47 4.40
CA SER A 19 13.81 -8.65 4.76
C SER A 19 13.47 -7.24 5.24
N GLY A 20 12.19 -6.89 5.33
CA GLY A 20 11.74 -5.57 5.74
C GLY A 20 11.97 -5.31 7.24
N LEU A 21 12.20 -4.05 7.61
CA LEU A 21 12.31 -3.64 9.02
C LEU A 21 11.00 -3.87 9.82
N TYR A 22 9.86 -3.74 9.15
CA TYR A 22 8.51 -3.96 9.66
C TYR A 22 7.75 -4.85 8.66
N PRO A 23 8.08 -6.15 8.61
CA PRO A 23 7.59 -7.03 7.56
C PRO A 23 6.05 -7.13 7.61
N ILE A 24 5.42 -7.04 6.43
CA ILE A 24 4.00 -7.27 6.25
C ILE A 24 3.82 -8.63 5.56
N ASP A 25 3.14 -9.56 6.23
CA ASP A 25 2.96 -10.91 5.73
C ASP A 25 2.27 -10.94 4.36
N GLY A 26 2.85 -11.72 3.44
CA GLY A 26 2.33 -11.88 2.08
C GLY A 26 2.33 -10.59 1.24
N LEU A 27 3.00 -9.52 1.66
CA LEU A 27 3.11 -8.29 0.88
C LEU A 27 3.82 -8.51 -0.45
N THR A 28 3.17 -8.10 -1.54
CA THR A 28 3.78 -8.08 -2.87
C THR A 28 4.21 -6.68 -3.25
N ARG A 29 5.25 -6.59 -4.09
CA ARG A 29 5.68 -5.30 -4.67
C ARG A 29 4.58 -4.63 -5.51
N ALA A 30 3.70 -5.43 -6.12
CA ALA A 30 2.59 -4.92 -6.91
C ALA A 30 1.56 -4.17 -6.04
N GLU A 31 1.27 -4.66 -4.84
CA GLU A 31 0.40 -3.96 -3.89
C GLU A 31 1.01 -2.64 -3.43
N VAL A 32 2.32 -2.61 -3.17
CA VAL A 32 3.03 -1.35 -2.87
C VAL A 32 2.93 -0.38 -4.05
N ALA A 33 3.12 -0.86 -5.28
CA ALA A 33 2.99 -0.03 -6.48
C ALA A 33 1.58 0.56 -6.62
N LEU A 34 0.53 -0.24 -6.41
CA LEU A 34 -0.86 0.20 -6.48
C LEU A 34 -1.17 1.23 -5.37
N ALA A 35 -0.75 0.97 -4.14
CA ALA A 35 -0.93 1.89 -3.02
C ALA A 35 -0.20 3.23 -3.25
N THR A 36 1.00 3.20 -3.84
CA THR A 36 1.72 4.42 -4.24
C THR A 36 0.96 5.19 -5.32
N LEU A 37 0.38 4.53 -6.33
CA LEU A 37 -0.42 5.22 -7.34
C LEU A 37 -1.66 5.87 -6.73
N ASN A 38 -2.38 5.16 -5.86
CA ASN A 38 -3.53 5.72 -5.14
C ASN A 38 -3.13 6.93 -4.27
N TYR A 39 -1.95 6.88 -3.65
CA TYR A 39 -1.44 8.01 -2.89
C TYR A 39 -1.11 9.21 -3.78
N LEU A 40 -0.47 9.00 -4.94
CA LEU A 40 -0.17 10.06 -5.89
C LEU A 40 -1.43 10.68 -6.48
N ASP A 41 -2.47 9.88 -6.73
CA ASP A 41 -3.79 10.39 -7.13
C ASP A 41 -4.42 11.25 -6.03
N LEU A 42 -4.29 10.83 -4.77
CA LEU A 42 -4.76 11.61 -3.61
C LEU A 42 -4.02 12.95 -3.50
N VAL A 43 -2.69 12.95 -3.65
CA VAL A 43 -1.88 14.17 -3.72
C VAL A 43 -2.34 15.08 -4.86
N ALA A 44 -2.66 14.52 -6.03
CA ALA A 44 -3.09 15.31 -7.19
C ALA A 44 -4.51 15.91 -7.01
N CYS A 45 -5.35 15.29 -6.20
CA CYS A 45 -6.77 15.66 -6.06
C CYS A 45 -7.12 16.39 -4.77
N THR A 46 -6.18 16.54 -3.83
CA THR A 46 -6.42 17.11 -2.49
C THR A 46 -5.29 18.04 -2.05
N ASP A 47 -5.40 18.62 -0.86
CA ASP A 47 -4.37 19.48 -0.26
C ASP A 47 -3.20 18.69 0.37
N ILE A 48 -3.11 17.38 0.13
CA ILE A 48 -2.00 16.57 0.65
C ILE A 48 -0.77 16.80 -0.21
N GLU A 49 0.30 17.30 0.41
CA GLU A 49 1.58 17.49 -0.24
C GLU A 49 2.40 16.18 -0.31
N TRP A 50 3.00 15.95 -1.47
CA TRP A 50 4.06 14.95 -1.67
C TRP A 50 5.37 15.47 -1.10
N GLY A 51 5.93 14.77 -0.12
CA GLY A 51 7.15 15.13 0.61
C GLY A 51 8.46 14.79 -0.10
N ASP A 52 8.43 14.61 -1.43
CA ASP A 52 9.56 14.11 -2.22
C ASP A 52 10.01 12.70 -1.82
N GLY A 53 9.07 11.83 -1.44
CA GLY A 53 9.30 10.44 -1.09
C GLY A 53 9.94 10.27 0.29
N ASP A 54 9.53 11.11 1.23
CA ASP A 54 10.04 11.09 2.60
C ASP A 54 9.44 9.94 3.43
N SER A 55 9.74 9.92 4.72
CA SER A 55 9.17 8.92 5.61
C SER A 55 7.65 9.05 5.74
N LEU A 56 7.08 10.25 5.66
CA LEU A 56 5.64 10.46 5.78
C LEU A 56 4.91 9.90 4.55
N ASP A 57 5.44 10.13 3.35
CA ASP A 57 4.94 9.54 2.11
C ASP A 57 4.89 8.02 2.18
N ARG A 58 5.97 7.40 2.67
CA ARG A 58 6.04 5.94 2.86
C ARG A 58 4.96 5.43 3.82
N GLU A 59 4.75 6.12 4.93
CA GLU A 59 3.76 5.73 5.95
C GLU A 59 2.33 5.88 5.40
N ARG A 60 2.05 6.92 4.61
CA ARG A 60 0.76 7.07 3.93
C ARG A 60 0.48 5.94 2.93
N VAL A 61 1.51 5.51 2.18
CA VAL A 61 1.41 4.33 1.29
C VAL A 61 1.11 3.07 2.09
N ARG A 62 1.75 2.88 3.25
CA ARG A 62 1.42 1.75 4.15
C ARG A 62 -0.03 1.80 4.59
N ASP A 63 -0.51 2.96 4.99
CA ASP A 63 -1.87 3.09 5.53
C ASP A 63 -2.92 2.76 4.46
N ILE A 64 -2.76 3.28 3.23
CA ILE A 64 -3.59 2.91 2.07
C ILE A 64 -3.54 1.41 1.80
N LEU A 65 -2.36 0.81 1.91
CA LEU A 65 -2.16 -0.62 1.68
C LEU A 65 -2.91 -1.48 2.70
N ILE A 66 -2.78 -1.15 3.98
CA ILE A 66 -3.46 -1.85 5.08
C ILE A 66 -4.98 -1.70 4.95
N GLU A 67 -5.44 -0.50 4.65
CA GLU A 67 -6.87 -0.22 4.44
C GLU A 67 -7.43 -1.01 3.26
N THR A 68 -6.72 -1.04 2.12
CA THR A 68 -7.12 -1.82 0.94
C THR A 68 -7.23 -3.31 1.26
N ARG A 69 -6.26 -3.86 1.98
CA ARG A 69 -6.28 -5.27 2.41
C ARG A 69 -7.43 -5.55 3.37
N SER A 70 -7.70 -4.65 4.31
CA SER A 70 -8.81 -4.78 5.25
C SER A 70 -10.16 -4.81 4.53
N HIS A 71 -10.37 -3.92 3.55
CA HIS A 71 -11.58 -3.90 2.74
C HIS A 71 -11.75 -5.19 1.92
N ASN A 72 -10.68 -5.67 1.28
CA ASN A 72 -10.72 -6.93 0.52
C ASN A 72 -11.06 -8.11 1.43
N GLN A 73 -10.44 -8.19 2.61
CA GLN A 73 -10.73 -9.26 3.57
C GLN A 73 -12.20 -9.24 4.02
N ALA A 74 -12.74 -8.05 4.33
CA ALA A 74 -14.14 -7.90 4.73
C ALA A 74 -15.11 -8.32 3.60
N PHE A 75 -14.77 -8.04 2.34
CA PHE A 75 -15.55 -8.45 1.18
C PHE A 75 -15.52 -9.98 0.98
N GLU A 76 -14.34 -10.60 1.08
CA GLU A 76 -14.20 -12.05 1.01
C GLU A 76 -14.96 -12.78 2.12
N ASP A 77 -14.93 -12.25 3.34
CA ASP A 77 -15.67 -12.80 4.47
C ASP A 77 -17.19 -12.71 4.25
N LEU A 78 -17.66 -11.62 3.64
CA LEU A 78 -19.06 -11.48 3.25
C LEU A 78 -19.46 -12.52 2.20
N ILE A 79 -18.67 -12.68 1.12
CA ILE A 79 -18.95 -13.68 0.08
C ILE A 79 -19.07 -15.08 0.69
N ARG A 80 -18.14 -15.43 1.59
CA ARG A 80 -18.15 -16.72 2.29
C ARG A 80 -19.39 -16.90 3.16
N ARG A 81 -19.81 -15.85 3.88
CA ARG A 81 -21.00 -15.89 4.75
C ARG A 81 -22.29 -16.07 3.96
N GLU A 82 -22.42 -15.38 2.83
CA GLU A 82 -23.64 -15.42 2.00
C GLU A 82 -23.65 -16.63 1.04
N GLY A 83 -22.62 -17.47 1.03
CA GLY A 83 -22.53 -18.65 0.16
C GLY A 83 -22.43 -18.31 -1.32
N LEU A 84 -21.94 -17.12 -1.67
CA LEU A 84 -21.87 -16.58 -3.03
C LEU A 84 -20.60 -17.02 -3.79
N THR A 85 -20.00 -18.14 -3.42
CA THR A 85 -18.81 -18.65 -4.12
C THR A 85 -19.19 -19.08 -5.53
N ALA A 86 -18.40 -18.64 -6.52
CA ALA A 86 -18.53 -19.10 -7.91
C ALA A 86 -18.40 -20.62 -8.05
#